data_AF-A0A4U7CMR8-F1
#
_entry.id   AF-A0A4U7CMR8-F1
#
_cell.length_a   1.000
_cell.length_b   1.000
_cell.length_c   1.000
_cell.angle_alpha   90.00
_cell.angle_beta   90.00
_cell.angle_gamma   90.00
#
_symmetry.space_group_name_H-M   'P 1'
#
loop_
_entity.id
_entity.type
_entity.pdbx_description
1 polymer ?
#
loop_
_entity_poly.entity_id
_entity_poly.type
_entity_poly.pdbx_seq_one_letter_code
_entity_poly.pdbx_strand_id
1 'polypeptide(L)'
;MPTLDISEDHADRIEALRAELAAAHAGPYASVDREDALAYLLDLADAVDDPDRVAAPATDDDGSEQSAAAGDAAPFDRARARELLAARNRRRGDPDPDDPMDLSDIAAAFEVTGRSEMTKDELIDAILDAAAALAADPFSRVDVDIDDAADGADDAVDGSGATEDDDGADADDDGGDETEADDDGDGDASEDPAGGSDDGGAGQLDAMMSLLDTHADKWREADGDARYEVDLPDGSVETARTKDDVRALLFRNY
;
A
#
# COMPACT_ATOMS: atom_id res chain seq x y z
N MET A 1 2.33 19.68 -0.41
CA MET A 1 2.36 18.23 -0.64
C MET A 1 3.46 17.96 -1.64
N PRO A 2 4.29 16.92 -1.44
CA PRO A 2 5.22 16.50 -2.46
C PRO A 2 4.46 16.11 -3.73
N THR A 3 5.02 16.45 -4.89
CA THR A 3 4.50 16.13 -6.22
C THR A 3 5.38 15.08 -6.83
N LEU A 4 4.79 14.07 -7.46
CA LEU A 4 5.49 12.94 -8.04
C LEU A 4 5.31 12.98 -9.56
N ASP A 5 6.41 13.09 -10.29
CA ASP A 5 6.41 13.06 -11.75
C ASP A 5 6.29 11.61 -12.23
N ILE A 6 5.31 11.34 -13.08
CA ILE A 6 5.10 10.05 -13.74
C ILE A 6 5.42 10.17 -15.23
N SER A 7 5.88 9.07 -15.86
CA SER A 7 6.06 9.03 -17.30
C SER A 7 4.71 9.07 -18.02
N GLU A 8 4.71 9.51 -19.28
CA GLU A 8 3.52 9.49 -20.14
C GLU A 8 2.94 8.07 -20.27
N ASP A 9 3.79 7.05 -20.40
CA ASP A 9 3.37 5.64 -20.43
C ASP A 9 2.62 5.21 -19.16
N HIS A 10 3.10 5.62 -17.98
CA HIS A 10 2.39 5.34 -16.73
C HIS A 10 1.07 6.12 -16.63
N ALA A 11 1.04 7.36 -17.11
CA ALA A 11 -0.19 8.15 -17.15
C ALA A 11 -1.24 7.50 -18.07
N ASP A 12 -0.82 6.97 -19.23
CA ASP A 12 -1.68 6.27 -20.17
C ASP A 12 -2.22 4.96 -19.58
N ARG A 13 -1.39 4.21 -18.85
CA ARG A 13 -1.84 2.97 -18.16
C ARG A 13 -2.86 3.26 -17.06
N ILE A 14 -2.66 4.33 -16.29
CA ILE A 14 -3.63 4.77 -15.27
C ILE A 14 -4.94 5.22 -15.94
N GLU A 15 -4.86 5.92 -17.07
CA GLU A 15 -6.05 6.37 -17.81
C GLU A 15 -6.83 5.19 -18.41
N ALA A 16 -6.14 4.19 -18.93
CA ALA A 16 -6.76 2.95 -19.41
C ALA A 16 -7.49 2.21 -18.27
N LEU A 17 -6.85 2.10 -17.10
CA LEU A 17 -7.47 1.49 -15.92
C LEU A 17 -8.70 2.28 -15.45
N ARG A 18 -8.64 3.62 -15.46
CA ARG A 18 -9.78 4.48 -15.15
C ARG A 18 -10.96 4.21 -16.09
N ALA A 19 -10.70 4.13 -17.40
CA ALA A 19 -11.72 3.86 -18.40
C ALA A 19 -12.33 2.46 -18.22
N GLU A 20 -11.53 1.46 -17.87
CA GLU A 20 -11.99 0.10 -17.55
C GLU A 20 -12.89 0.08 -16.31
N LEU A 21 -12.45 0.71 -15.22
CA LEU A 21 -13.23 0.83 -13.98
C LEU A 21 -14.55 1.58 -14.24
N ALA A 22 -14.52 2.63 -15.06
CA ALA A 22 -15.72 3.36 -15.46
C ALA A 22 -16.69 2.47 -16.26
N ALA A 23 -16.19 1.70 -17.23
CA ALA A 23 -17.02 0.80 -18.02
C ALA A 23 -17.61 -0.35 -17.20
N ALA A 24 -16.86 -0.88 -16.23
CA ALA A 24 -17.25 -2.03 -15.43
C ALA A 24 -18.17 -1.65 -14.25
N HIS A 25 -17.92 -0.52 -13.60
CA HIS A 25 -18.52 -0.19 -12.31
C HIS A 25 -19.24 1.14 -12.28
N ALA A 26 -18.94 2.07 -13.19
CA ALA A 26 -19.63 3.34 -13.22
C ALA A 26 -20.96 3.22 -13.99
N GLY A 27 -22.05 3.53 -13.30
CA GLY A 27 -23.36 3.67 -13.94
C GLY A 27 -23.42 4.91 -14.85
N PRO A 28 -24.54 5.13 -15.56
CA PRO A 28 -24.70 6.22 -16.54
C PRO A 28 -24.51 7.65 -15.99
N TYR A 29 -24.43 7.80 -14.67
CA TYR A 29 -24.30 9.08 -13.95
C TYR A 29 -23.11 9.07 -12.98
N ALA A 30 -22.26 8.03 -13.03
CA ALA A 30 -21.03 7.97 -12.26
C ALA A 30 -19.86 8.05 -13.24
N SER A 31 -18.82 8.76 -12.84
CA SER A 31 -17.52 8.75 -13.50
C SER A 31 -16.49 8.25 -12.50
N VAL A 32 -15.42 7.67 -13.00
CA VAL A 32 -14.24 7.34 -12.19
C VAL A 32 -13.21 8.40 -12.50
N ASP A 33 -12.75 9.12 -11.49
CA ASP A 33 -11.67 10.08 -11.62
C ASP A 33 -10.31 9.39 -11.48
N ARG A 34 -9.24 10.08 -11.89
CA ARG A 34 -7.89 9.52 -11.81
C ARG A 34 -7.48 9.22 -10.35
N GLU A 35 -7.95 10.03 -9.42
CA GLU A 35 -7.72 9.82 -7.99
C GLU A 35 -8.40 8.55 -7.48
N ASP A 36 -9.59 8.21 -7.97
CA ASP A 36 -10.28 6.97 -7.63
C ASP A 36 -9.55 5.74 -8.16
N ALA A 37 -9.01 5.81 -9.37
CA ALA A 37 -8.19 4.73 -9.94
C ALA A 37 -6.90 4.51 -9.14
N LEU A 38 -6.27 5.58 -8.65
CA LEU A 38 -5.10 5.50 -7.78
C LEU A 38 -5.45 4.95 -6.40
N ALA A 39 -6.56 5.39 -5.80
CA ALA A 39 -7.05 4.86 -4.53
C ALA A 39 -7.35 3.36 -4.63
N TYR A 40 -7.97 2.92 -5.73
CA TYR A 40 -8.20 1.50 -6.01
C TYR A 40 -6.90 0.69 -6.10
N LEU A 41 -5.86 1.24 -6.75
CA LEU A 41 -4.55 0.57 -6.83
C LEU A 41 -3.85 0.49 -5.48
N LEU A 42 -3.99 1.51 -4.63
CA LEU A 42 -3.44 1.52 -3.27
C LEU A 42 -4.19 0.54 -2.38
N ASP A 43 -5.52 0.54 -2.40
CA ASP A 43 -6.34 -0.44 -1.68
C ASP A 43 -6.04 -1.88 -2.15
N LEU A 44 -5.77 -2.07 -3.45
CA LEU A 44 -5.36 -3.36 -3.99
C LEU A 44 -3.96 -3.77 -3.53
N ALA A 45 -3.02 -2.83 -3.44
CA ALA A 45 -1.69 -3.09 -2.90
C ALA A 45 -1.72 -3.39 -1.40
N ASP A 46 -2.55 -2.68 -0.62
CA ASP A 46 -2.77 -2.95 0.80
C ASP A 46 -3.49 -4.29 1.02
N ALA A 47 -4.39 -4.67 0.10
CA ALA A 47 -5.07 -5.96 0.12
C ALA A 47 -4.15 -7.11 -0.30
N VAL A 48 -3.13 -6.84 -1.12
CA VAL A 48 -2.06 -7.75 -1.51
C VAL A 48 -0.84 -7.42 -0.65
N ASP A 49 -0.96 -7.63 0.66
CA ASP A 49 0.15 -7.53 1.61
C ASP A 49 1.31 -8.43 1.08
N ASP A 50 2.43 -7.80 0.74
CA ASP A 50 3.31 -7.96 -0.45
C ASP A 50 4.09 -9.30 -0.63
N PRO A 51 4.19 -9.89 -1.85
CA PRO A 51 5.08 -11.03 -2.13
C PRO A 51 6.51 -10.65 -2.60
N ASP A 52 7.05 -9.48 -2.21
CA ASP A 52 8.50 -9.18 -2.01
C ASP A 52 9.06 -7.92 -2.71
N ARG A 53 8.36 -6.77 -2.82
CA ARG A 53 8.98 -5.60 -3.47
C ARG A 53 8.73 -4.23 -2.83
N VAL A 54 9.86 -3.55 -2.58
CA VAL A 54 9.90 -2.11 -2.31
C VAL A 54 10.87 -1.38 -3.26
N ALA A 55 10.44 -0.22 -3.78
CA ALA A 55 11.33 0.70 -4.52
C ALA A 55 11.96 1.69 -3.53
N ALA A 56 13.30 1.67 -3.44
CA ALA A 56 14.07 2.59 -2.62
C ALA A 56 14.12 4.00 -3.27
N PRO A 57 13.74 5.08 -2.57
CA PRO A 57 13.94 6.44 -3.05
C PRO A 57 15.43 6.84 -2.94
N ALA A 58 15.97 7.44 -4.00
CA ALA A 58 17.30 8.02 -4.01
C ALA A 58 17.37 9.15 -2.97
N THR A 59 18.28 9.01 -2.01
CA THR A 59 18.56 9.95 -0.94
C THR A 59 19.39 11.12 -1.44
N ASP A 60 18.85 12.33 -1.34
CA ASP A 60 19.64 13.54 -1.06
C ASP A 60 19.30 14.02 0.35
N ASP A 61 20.16 13.62 1.29
CA ASP A 61 20.62 14.35 2.49
C ASP A 61 19.67 15.36 3.15
N ASP A 62 19.00 14.97 4.23
CA ASP A 62 19.23 15.47 5.60
C ASP A 62 18.16 14.91 6.54
N GLY A 63 18.57 14.48 7.73
CA GLY A 63 17.65 14.11 8.80
C GLY A 63 17.64 12.62 9.19
N SER A 64 18.74 12.16 9.77
CA SER A 64 18.75 11.37 11.01
C SER A 64 17.56 10.43 11.26
N GLU A 65 17.42 9.38 10.47
CA GLU A 65 16.63 8.22 10.88
C GLU A 65 17.48 6.97 10.73
N GLN A 66 17.51 6.20 11.82
CA GLN A 66 18.16 4.91 11.93
C GLN A 66 17.41 3.97 10.99
N SER A 67 17.82 3.98 9.73
CA SER A 67 17.42 3.01 8.71
C SER A 67 17.93 1.65 9.16
N ALA A 68 17.07 0.88 9.83
CA ALA A 68 17.19 -0.56 9.85
C ALA A 68 16.94 -0.99 8.40
N ALA A 69 18.03 -1.22 7.68
CA ALA A 69 18.01 -1.74 6.34
C ALA A 69 17.09 -2.96 6.29
N ALA A 70 16.20 -3.00 5.30
CA ALA A 70 15.66 -4.26 4.80
C ALA A 70 16.85 -5.10 4.32
N GLY A 71 17.30 -6.00 5.20
CA GLY A 71 18.32 -6.99 4.93
C GLY A 71 17.83 -8.27 5.57
N ASP A 72 17.73 -9.32 4.74
CA ASP A 72 17.84 -10.73 5.14
C ASP A 72 17.46 -10.98 6.60
N ALA A 73 16.16 -11.15 6.90
CA ALA A 73 15.57 -11.32 8.24
C ALA A 73 16.59 -11.15 9.37
N ALA A 74 16.99 -9.90 9.65
CA ALA A 74 18.23 -9.65 10.39
C ALA A 74 18.23 -10.49 11.68
N PRO A 75 19.29 -11.29 11.92
CA PRO A 75 19.29 -12.25 13.01
C PRO A 75 18.98 -11.54 14.32
N PHE A 76 18.12 -12.15 15.14
CA PHE A 76 17.66 -11.59 16.41
C PHE A 76 18.82 -10.93 17.19
N ASP A 77 18.82 -9.59 17.27
CA ASP A 77 19.86 -8.83 17.96
C ASP A 77 19.68 -8.94 19.48
N ARG A 78 20.21 -10.03 20.02
CA ARG A 78 20.19 -10.36 21.45
C ARG A 78 20.86 -9.28 22.30
N ALA A 79 21.89 -8.60 21.79
CA ALA A 79 22.62 -7.59 22.56
C ALA A 79 21.76 -6.33 22.75
N ARG A 80 21.12 -5.87 21.67
CA ARG A 80 20.20 -4.74 21.73
C ARG A 80 18.97 -5.04 22.57
N ALA A 81 18.38 -6.23 22.42
CA ALA A 81 17.24 -6.65 23.23
C ALA A 81 17.60 -6.73 24.73
N ARG A 82 18.80 -7.19 25.09
CA ARG A 82 19.29 -7.20 26.48
C ARG A 82 19.34 -5.80 27.08
N GLU A 83 19.86 -4.82 26.34
CA GLU A 83 19.98 -3.44 26.80
C GLU A 83 18.60 -2.85 27.14
N LEU A 84 17.62 -3.05 26.25
CA LEU A 84 16.25 -2.56 26.44
C LEU A 84 15.55 -3.24 27.63
N LEU A 85 15.73 -4.55 27.80
CA LEU A 85 15.16 -5.29 28.94
C LEU A 85 15.84 -4.91 30.27
N ALA A 86 17.16 -4.67 30.26
CA ALA A 86 17.90 -4.25 31.45
C ALA A 86 17.42 -2.89 31.99
N ALA A 87 16.97 -1.98 31.12
CA ALA A 87 16.39 -0.69 31.50
C ALA A 87 15.03 -0.81 32.23
N ARG A 88 14.32 -1.93 32.09
CA ARG A 88 12.98 -2.11 32.67
C ARG A 88 13.01 -2.56 34.14
N ASN A 89 11.91 -2.27 34.84
CA ASN A 89 11.70 -2.74 36.22
C ASN A 89 11.38 -4.23 36.24
N ARG A 90 11.86 -4.95 37.29
CA ARG A 90 11.63 -6.41 37.42
C ARG A 90 10.16 -6.76 37.69
N ARG A 91 9.48 -5.95 38.49
CA ARG A 91 8.06 -6.09 38.85
C ARG A 91 7.45 -4.68 39.01
N ARG A 92 6.25 -4.49 38.51
CA ARG A 92 5.46 -3.26 38.57
C ARG A 92 5.06 -2.99 40.02
N GLY A 93 5.45 -1.81 40.51
CA GLY A 93 5.09 -1.32 41.84
C GLY A 93 3.74 -0.58 41.84
N ASP A 94 3.47 0.17 40.77
CA ASP A 94 2.23 0.91 40.54
C ASP A 94 1.89 0.85 39.04
N PRO A 95 0.70 0.36 38.63
CA PRO A 95 0.34 0.24 37.23
C PRO A 95 -0.10 1.58 36.66
N ASP A 96 0.83 2.36 36.14
CA ASP A 96 0.49 3.40 35.17
C ASP A 96 0.22 2.71 33.81
N PRO A 97 -0.97 2.86 33.20
CA PRO A 97 -1.29 2.26 31.91
C PRO A 97 -0.37 2.73 30.78
N ASP A 98 0.30 3.89 30.94
CA ASP A 98 1.20 4.45 29.95
C ASP A 98 2.65 3.92 30.09
N ASP A 99 2.97 3.20 31.17
CA ASP A 99 4.30 2.66 31.43
C ASP A 99 4.49 1.31 30.69
N PRO A 100 5.62 1.07 30.01
CA PRO A 100 5.87 -0.18 29.31
C PRO A 100 5.79 -1.40 30.25
N MET A 101 5.43 -2.56 29.67
CA MET A 101 5.34 -3.83 30.42
C MET A 101 6.61 -4.13 31.23
N ASP A 102 6.44 -4.61 32.46
CA ASP A 102 7.57 -4.98 33.31
C ASP A 102 8.20 -6.31 32.87
N LEU A 103 9.37 -6.66 33.40
CA LEU A 103 10.05 -7.91 33.02
C LEU A 103 9.27 -9.18 33.40
N SER A 104 8.51 -9.16 34.48
CA SER A 104 7.65 -10.28 34.87
C SER A 104 6.50 -10.44 33.87
N ASP A 105 5.88 -9.35 33.43
CA ASP A 105 4.80 -9.35 32.44
C ASP A 105 5.28 -9.84 31.07
N ILE A 106 6.45 -9.38 30.63
CA ILE A 106 7.10 -9.86 29.40
C ILE A 106 7.42 -11.36 29.53
N ALA A 107 8.01 -11.79 30.65
CA ALA A 107 8.29 -13.19 30.90
C ALA A 107 7.02 -14.06 30.87
N ALA A 108 5.87 -13.55 31.30
CA ALA A 108 4.60 -14.26 31.18
C ALA A 108 4.13 -14.37 29.72
N ALA A 109 4.29 -13.31 28.93
CA ALA A 109 3.95 -13.34 27.50
C ALA A 109 4.81 -14.33 26.70
N PHE A 110 6.05 -14.57 27.14
CA PHE A 110 6.95 -15.60 26.59
C PHE A 110 6.86 -16.95 27.32
N GLU A 111 5.86 -17.14 28.19
CA GLU A 111 5.63 -18.40 28.93
C GLU A 111 6.83 -18.91 29.74
N VAL A 112 7.68 -18.01 30.24
CA VAL A 112 8.88 -18.35 31.02
C VAL A 112 8.48 -18.91 32.39
N THR A 113 8.80 -20.18 32.62
CA THR A 113 8.58 -20.88 33.89
C THR A 113 9.61 -20.45 34.96
N GLY A 114 9.30 -20.63 36.25
CA GLY A 114 10.24 -20.26 37.33
C GLY A 114 10.54 -18.77 37.48
N ARG A 115 9.76 -17.87 36.84
CA ARG A 115 10.01 -16.41 36.86
C ARG A 115 10.11 -15.76 38.25
N SER A 116 9.51 -16.38 39.28
CA SER A 116 9.51 -15.86 40.66
C SER A 116 10.83 -16.13 41.41
N GLU A 117 11.56 -17.18 41.04
CA GLU A 117 12.82 -17.59 41.67
C GLU A 117 14.05 -17.03 40.94
N MET A 118 13.92 -16.68 39.66
CA MET A 118 14.99 -16.10 38.84
C MET A 118 15.38 -14.68 39.28
N THR A 119 16.68 -14.37 39.28
CA THR A 119 17.18 -12.99 39.40
C THR A 119 16.78 -12.15 38.17
N LYS A 120 16.97 -10.82 38.24
CA LYS A 120 16.64 -9.94 37.12
C LYS A 120 17.42 -10.34 35.84
N ASP A 121 18.69 -10.65 35.98
CA ASP A 121 19.55 -11.02 34.85
C ASP A 121 19.17 -12.38 34.28
N GLU A 122 18.92 -13.38 35.15
CA GLU A 122 18.43 -14.71 34.71
C GLU A 122 17.07 -14.62 34.02
N LEU A 123 16.19 -13.75 34.49
CA LEU A 123 14.88 -13.51 33.86
C LEU A 123 15.04 -12.86 32.48
N ILE A 124 15.97 -11.91 32.34
CA ILE A 124 16.29 -11.30 31.03
C ILE A 124 16.86 -12.36 30.09
N ASP A 125 17.80 -13.19 30.55
CA ASP A 125 18.40 -14.26 29.76
C ASP A 125 17.34 -15.27 29.28
N ALA A 126 16.44 -15.69 30.16
CA ALA A 126 15.34 -16.58 29.80
C ALA A 126 14.36 -15.96 28.78
N ILE A 127 14.05 -14.66 28.89
CA ILE A 127 13.24 -13.95 27.89
C ILE A 127 13.96 -13.91 26.54
N LEU A 128 15.28 -13.65 26.54
CA LEU A 128 16.07 -13.59 25.31
C LEU A 128 16.19 -14.96 24.63
N ASP A 129 16.32 -16.04 25.40
CA ASP A 129 16.33 -17.41 24.86
C ASP A 129 14.97 -17.76 24.22
N ALA A 130 13.86 -17.42 24.88
CA ALA A 130 12.52 -17.65 24.33
C ALA A 130 12.23 -16.80 23.08
N ALA A 131 12.70 -15.55 23.06
CA ALA A 131 12.57 -14.66 21.91
C ALA A 131 13.44 -15.13 20.73
N ALA A 132 14.65 -15.62 20.99
CA ALA A 132 15.52 -16.20 19.96
C ALA A 132 14.92 -17.47 19.35
N ALA A 133 14.31 -18.34 20.17
CA ALA A 133 13.63 -19.54 19.69
C ALA A 133 12.43 -19.17 18.79
N LEU A 134 11.62 -18.18 19.18
CA LEU A 134 10.51 -17.68 18.37
C LEU A 134 10.98 -17.01 17.06
N ALA A 135 12.12 -16.33 17.08
CA ALA A 135 12.69 -15.73 15.89
C ALA A 135 13.24 -16.78 14.91
N ALA A 136 13.73 -17.92 15.41
CA ALA A 136 14.18 -19.04 14.59
C ALA A 136 13.00 -19.86 14.04
N ASP A 137 11.94 -20.03 14.84
CA ASP A 137 10.72 -20.72 14.47
C ASP A 137 9.48 -19.94 14.98
N PRO A 138 8.85 -19.13 14.11
CA PRO A 138 7.70 -18.32 14.49
C PRO A 138 6.44 -19.15 14.77
N PHE A 139 6.38 -20.40 14.32
CA PHE A 139 5.23 -21.28 14.46
C PHE A 139 5.37 -22.33 15.58
N SER A 140 6.52 -22.37 16.25
CA SER A 140 6.81 -23.21 17.44
C SER A 140 5.74 -23.23 18.54
N ARG A 141 4.88 -22.20 18.61
CA ARG A 141 3.82 -22.07 19.63
C ARG A 141 2.47 -22.69 19.23
N VAL A 142 2.25 -22.94 17.94
CA VAL A 142 0.93 -23.33 17.41
C VAL A 142 0.95 -24.70 16.72
N ASP A 143 2.04 -25.46 16.86
CA ASP A 143 2.25 -26.77 16.23
C ASP A 143 1.97 -26.72 14.71
N VAL A 144 2.42 -25.65 14.04
CA VAL A 144 2.33 -25.49 12.59
C VAL A 144 3.73 -25.66 11.99
N ASP A 145 3.98 -26.80 11.37
CA ASP A 145 5.22 -27.04 10.62
C ASP A 145 5.11 -26.36 9.24
N ILE A 146 5.98 -25.36 8.97
CA ILE A 146 6.05 -24.69 7.65
C ILE A 146 7.21 -25.26 6.79
N ASP A 147 8.05 -26.11 7.37
CA ASP A 147 9.20 -26.73 6.71
C ASP A 147 8.84 -28.01 5.91
N ASP A 148 7.97 -27.88 4.90
CA ASP A 148 7.81 -28.89 3.83
C ASP A 148 8.24 -28.35 2.45
N ALA A 149 9.16 -27.37 2.43
CA ALA A 149 9.57 -26.75 1.17
C ALA A 149 11.01 -26.20 1.11
N ALA A 150 11.98 -26.71 1.87
CA ALA A 150 13.42 -26.71 1.49
C ALA A 150 14.32 -27.22 2.63
N ASP A 151 14.33 -28.53 2.90
CA ASP A 151 15.50 -29.18 3.48
C ASP A 151 15.64 -30.61 2.95
N GLY A 152 15.84 -30.68 1.63
CA GLY A 152 16.41 -31.83 0.96
C GLY A 152 17.93 -31.78 1.02
N ALA A 153 18.50 -31.92 2.22
CA ALA A 153 19.94 -32.03 2.41
C ALA A 153 20.26 -32.84 3.69
N ASP A 154 20.45 -34.14 3.46
CA ASP A 154 21.39 -35.03 4.18
C ASP A 154 21.46 -35.04 5.71
N ASP A 155 20.64 -35.91 6.34
CA ASP A 155 21.15 -36.80 7.39
C ASP A 155 20.64 -38.23 7.16
N ALA A 156 21.13 -38.84 6.08
CA ALA A 156 21.00 -40.26 5.85
C ALA A 156 22.03 -40.99 6.73
N VAL A 157 21.52 -41.50 7.85
CA VAL A 157 22.01 -42.65 8.63
C VAL A 157 23.12 -43.45 7.93
N ASP A 158 24.33 -43.37 8.50
CA ASP A 158 25.42 -44.30 8.26
C ASP A 158 25.00 -45.71 8.72
N GLY A 159 24.41 -46.45 7.79
CA GLY A 159 24.05 -47.86 7.90
C GLY A 159 24.83 -48.68 6.88
N SER A 160 26.08 -48.99 7.20
CA SER A 160 26.95 -49.90 6.45
C SER A 160 26.26 -51.21 6.08
N GLY A 161 26.20 -51.57 4.78
CA GLY A 161 25.62 -52.86 4.37
C GLY A 161 25.45 -53.15 2.87
N ALA A 162 26.52 -53.00 2.07
CA ALA A 162 26.92 -53.86 0.93
C ALA A 162 25.90 -54.36 -0.14
N THR A 163 26.26 -54.03 -1.41
CA THR A 163 26.23 -54.87 -2.66
C THR A 163 24.84 -55.17 -3.28
N GLU A 164 24.55 -55.15 -4.59
CA GLU A 164 25.26 -55.35 -5.89
C GLU A 164 24.52 -54.49 -6.97
N ASP A 165 25.19 -53.75 -7.87
CA ASP A 165 25.55 -54.13 -9.25
C ASP A 165 24.39 -54.70 -10.11
N ASP A 166 23.98 -54.00 -11.18
CA ASP A 166 24.00 -54.47 -12.59
C ASP A 166 23.31 -53.48 -13.56
N ASP A 167 24.10 -52.99 -14.52
CA ASP A 167 23.84 -52.66 -15.96
C ASP A 167 22.43 -52.23 -16.43
N GLY A 168 22.23 -51.28 -17.35
CA GLY A 168 23.09 -50.73 -18.40
C GLY A 168 22.26 -50.53 -19.69
N ALA A 169 22.55 -49.45 -20.44
CA ALA A 169 22.04 -49.07 -21.79
C ALA A 169 20.56 -48.61 -21.87
N ASP A 170 20.16 -47.66 -22.73
CA ASP A 170 20.68 -47.29 -24.05
C ASP A 170 20.30 -45.83 -24.39
N ALA A 171 21.01 -45.27 -25.37
CA ALA A 171 20.92 -43.91 -25.89
C ALA A 171 19.85 -43.78 -27.01
N ASP A 172 19.92 -42.66 -27.74
CA ASP A 172 19.22 -42.28 -28.98
C ASP A 172 17.90 -41.50 -28.78
N ASP A 173 17.52 -40.50 -29.58
CA ASP A 173 18.04 -39.76 -30.75
C ASP A 173 16.90 -38.76 -31.11
N ASP A 174 17.19 -37.46 -31.18
CA ASP A 174 17.07 -36.56 -32.36
C ASP A 174 15.66 -36.17 -32.86
N GLY A 175 15.53 -34.88 -33.22
CA GLY A 175 14.67 -34.42 -34.33
C GLY A 175 13.38 -33.65 -33.97
N GLY A 176 13.32 -32.36 -34.33
CA GLY A 176 12.06 -31.61 -34.42
C GLY A 176 12.16 -30.09 -34.53
N ASP A 177 12.73 -29.61 -35.62
CA ASP A 177 12.70 -28.20 -36.10
C ASP A 177 11.36 -27.90 -36.79
N GLU A 178 10.71 -26.78 -36.46
CA GLU A 178 9.69 -26.14 -37.32
C GLU A 178 9.74 -24.61 -37.09
N THR A 179 10.43 -23.90 -37.96
CA THR A 179 10.34 -22.44 -38.14
C THR A 179 9.12 -22.10 -38.99
N GLU A 180 8.31 -21.12 -38.58
CA GLU A 180 7.37 -20.42 -39.48
C GLU A 180 7.61 -18.91 -39.37
N ALA A 181 7.86 -18.32 -40.53
CA ALA A 181 8.09 -16.91 -40.77
C ALA A 181 6.93 -16.31 -41.58
N ASP A 182 6.89 -14.98 -41.56
CA ASP A 182 6.27 -14.06 -42.53
C ASP A 182 4.76 -13.77 -42.42
N ASP A 183 4.43 -12.50 -42.12
CA ASP A 183 3.61 -11.66 -43.03
C ASP A 183 3.86 -10.16 -42.77
N ASP A 184 4.51 -9.51 -43.74
CA ASP A 184 4.70 -8.06 -43.90
C ASP A 184 3.44 -7.43 -44.55
N GLY A 185 3.05 -6.21 -44.17
CA GLY A 185 1.92 -5.54 -44.83
C GLY A 185 1.62 -4.08 -44.46
N ASP A 186 2.57 -3.21 -44.79
CA ASP A 186 2.60 -1.74 -44.96
C ASP A 186 1.32 -0.92 -45.32
N GLY A 187 1.29 0.36 -44.91
CA GLY A 187 0.52 1.48 -45.52
C GLY A 187 0.05 2.56 -44.50
N ASP A 188 0.77 3.67 -44.25
CA ASP A 188 0.80 4.97 -45.00
C ASP A 188 -0.60 5.67 -45.02
N ALA A 189 -0.86 6.94 -44.67
CA ALA A 189 -0.12 8.08 -44.14
C ALA A 189 -1.11 9.21 -43.76
N SER A 190 -0.64 10.13 -42.91
CA SER A 190 -0.96 11.57 -42.79
C SER A 190 -2.39 12.03 -42.49
N GLU A 191 -2.55 12.85 -41.43
CA GLU A 191 -3.06 14.24 -41.51
C GLU A 191 -3.01 14.93 -40.13
N ASP A 192 -2.13 15.95 -40.01
CA ASP A 192 -2.24 17.06 -39.03
C ASP A 192 -3.22 18.08 -39.67
N PRO A 193 -4.16 18.72 -38.94
CA PRO A 193 -3.75 19.89 -38.18
C PRO A 193 -4.46 20.18 -36.84
N ALA A 194 -3.67 20.79 -35.96
CA ALA A 194 -4.04 21.88 -35.05
C ALA A 194 -5.02 21.61 -33.87
N GLY A 195 -4.45 21.73 -32.67
CA GLY A 195 -4.84 22.80 -31.74
C GLY A 195 -6.10 22.58 -30.89
N GLY A 196 -5.87 22.25 -29.63
CA GLY A 196 -6.88 22.36 -28.56
C GLY A 196 -6.79 21.18 -27.60
N SER A 197 -5.95 21.30 -26.57
CA SER A 197 -6.02 20.42 -25.42
C SER A 197 -7.42 20.57 -24.80
N ASP A 198 -8.23 19.52 -24.95
CA ASP A 198 -9.55 19.39 -24.39
C ASP A 198 -9.38 19.06 -22.89
N ASP A 199 -9.33 20.09 -22.05
CA ASP A 199 -9.55 19.99 -20.60
C ASP A 199 -11.06 20.04 -20.36
N GLY A 200 -11.73 18.91 -20.59
CA GLY A 200 -13.19 18.78 -20.61
C GLY A 200 -13.86 18.61 -19.23
N GLY A 201 -13.22 19.00 -18.12
CA GLY A 201 -13.78 18.81 -16.78
C GLY A 201 -13.44 19.90 -15.77
N ALA A 202 -12.18 20.36 -15.71
CA ALA A 202 -11.80 21.42 -14.79
C ALA A 202 -12.20 22.80 -15.34
N GLY A 203 -12.16 23.01 -16.66
CA GLY A 203 -12.65 24.24 -17.29
C GLY A 203 -14.14 24.52 -17.06
N GLN A 204 -15.00 23.48 -16.98
CA GLN A 204 -16.44 23.66 -16.74
C GLN A 204 -16.73 23.98 -15.27
N LEU A 205 -16.04 23.33 -14.33
CA LEU A 205 -16.17 23.60 -12.89
C LEU A 205 -15.55 24.95 -12.51
N ASP A 206 -14.42 25.32 -13.11
CA ASP A 206 -13.79 26.64 -12.96
C ASP A 206 -14.65 27.75 -13.56
N ALA A 207 -15.24 27.53 -14.75
CA ALA A 207 -16.25 28.42 -15.30
C ALA A 207 -17.51 28.51 -14.39
N MET A 208 -17.90 27.41 -13.74
CA MET A 208 -19.01 27.38 -12.79
C MET A 208 -18.70 28.04 -11.44
N MET A 209 -17.44 28.05 -10.99
CA MET A 209 -17.00 28.80 -9.80
C MET A 209 -16.84 30.28 -10.13
N SER A 210 -16.28 30.58 -11.31
CA SER A 210 -16.17 31.93 -11.87
C SER A 210 -17.53 32.58 -12.11
N LEU A 211 -18.61 31.82 -12.33
CA LEU A 211 -19.96 32.34 -12.50
C LEU A 211 -20.48 33.09 -11.25
N LEU A 212 -20.19 32.57 -10.04
CA LEU A 212 -20.60 33.23 -8.80
C LEU A 212 -19.83 34.52 -8.56
N ASP A 213 -18.55 34.55 -8.92
CA ASP A 213 -17.70 35.74 -8.81
C ASP A 213 -18.03 36.78 -9.89
N THR A 214 -18.33 36.33 -11.12
CA THR A 214 -18.74 37.18 -12.25
C THR A 214 -20.08 37.86 -11.98
N HIS A 215 -20.96 37.19 -11.24
CA HIS A 215 -22.28 37.70 -10.86
C HIS A 215 -22.39 38.02 -9.36
N ALA A 216 -21.27 38.34 -8.69
CA ALA A 216 -21.27 38.69 -7.26
C ALA A 216 -22.14 39.90 -6.92
N ASP A 217 -22.40 40.78 -7.90
CA ASP A 217 -23.33 41.91 -7.81
C ASP A 217 -24.81 41.54 -7.98
N LYS A 218 -25.13 40.26 -8.24
CA LYS A 218 -26.50 39.75 -8.46
C LYS A 218 -27.01 38.84 -7.36
N TRP A 219 -26.17 38.44 -6.42
CA TRP A 219 -26.59 37.63 -5.29
C TRP A 219 -25.95 38.11 -4.00
N ARG A 220 -26.66 37.94 -2.88
CA ARG A 220 -26.18 38.32 -1.55
C ARG A 220 -26.59 37.29 -0.51
N GLU A 221 -25.79 37.18 0.55
CA GLU A 221 -26.20 36.43 1.74
C GLU A 221 -27.33 37.21 2.43
N ALA A 222 -28.44 36.54 2.70
CA ALA A 222 -29.63 37.14 3.29
C ALA A 222 -29.69 36.83 4.79
N ASP A 223 -30.09 37.83 5.59
CA ASP A 223 -30.24 37.71 7.05
C ASP A 223 -31.57 37.03 7.47
N GLY A 224 -32.26 36.35 6.55
CA GLY A 224 -33.59 35.74 6.72
C GLY A 224 -33.59 34.22 6.84
N ASP A 225 -34.78 33.59 6.74
CA ASP A 225 -34.95 32.13 6.79
C ASP A 225 -34.25 31.40 5.62
N ALA A 226 -34.01 32.10 4.52
CA ALA A 226 -33.17 31.63 3.43
C ALA A 226 -31.81 32.32 3.50
N ARG A 227 -30.74 31.55 3.30
CA ARG A 227 -29.36 32.02 3.49
C ARG A 227 -28.88 32.90 2.35
N TYR A 228 -29.44 32.76 1.15
CA TYR A 228 -29.02 33.51 -0.03
C TYR A 228 -30.22 34.07 -0.80
N GLU A 229 -30.04 35.24 -1.41
CA GLU A 229 -31.02 35.89 -2.28
C GLU A 229 -30.35 36.29 -3.60
N VAL A 230 -31.05 36.10 -4.72
CA VAL A 230 -30.58 36.38 -6.08
C VAL A 230 -31.54 37.36 -6.76
N ASP A 231 -30.99 38.43 -7.34
CA ASP A 231 -31.72 39.42 -8.13
C ASP A 231 -31.81 38.94 -9.59
N LEU A 232 -33.03 38.54 -10.00
CA LEU A 232 -33.30 38.09 -11.36
C LEU A 232 -33.37 39.28 -12.33
N PRO A 233 -33.10 39.04 -13.64
CA PRO A 233 -33.17 40.09 -14.66
C PRO A 233 -34.60 40.57 -14.92
N ASP A 234 -35.62 39.85 -14.44
CA ASP A 234 -37.03 40.26 -14.45
C ASP A 234 -37.38 41.24 -13.31
N GLY A 235 -36.41 41.55 -12.44
CA GLY A 235 -36.54 42.45 -11.30
C GLY A 235 -37.14 41.80 -10.04
N SER A 236 -37.34 40.49 -10.04
CA SER A 236 -37.75 39.72 -8.86
C SER A 236 -36.56 39.23 -8.05
N VAL A 237 -36.79 38.89 -6.78
CA VAL A 237 -35.78 38.34 -5.88
C VAL A 237 -36.16 36.90 -5.55
N GLU A 238 -35.26 35.96 -5.82
CA GLU A 238 -35.45 34.55 -5.51
C GLU A 238 -34.54 34.12 -4.35
N THR A 239 -35.04 33.21 -3.51
CA THR A 239 -34.33 32.76 -2.30
C THR A 239 -33.73 31.37 -2.51
N ALA A 240 -32.51 31.19 -2.01
CA ALA A 240 -31.73 29.97 -2.14
C ALA A 240 -31.18 29.54 -0.78
N ARG A 241 -31.05 28.21 -0.59
CA ARG A 241 -30.51 27.63 0.64
C ARG A 241 -29.02 27.33 0.52
N THR A 242 -28.55 27.02 -0.68
CA THR A 242 -27.14 26.72 -0.97
C THR A 242 -26.59 27.61 -2.07
N LYS A 243 -25.26 27.74 -2.15
CA LYS A 243 -24.58 28.44 -3.25
C LYS A 243 -24.75 27.73 -4.59
N ASP A 244 -24.98 26.42 -4.58
CA ASP A 244 -25.29 25.65 -5.79
C ASP A 244 -26.66 26.05 -6.35
N ASP A 245 -27.67 26.26 -5.48
CA ASP A 245 -28.97 26.79 -5.88
C ASP A 245 -28.84 28.21 -6.46
N VAL A 246 -28.03 29.08 -5.84
CA VAL A 246 -27.72 30.43 -6.37
C VAL A 246 -27.13 30.33 -7.77
N ARG A 247 -26.18 29.42 -7.98
CA ARG A 247 -25.55 29.18 -9.28
C ARG A 247 -26.55 28.67 -10.31
N ALA A 248 -27.44 27.75 -9.94
CA ALA A 248 -28.49 27.25 -10.83
C ALA A 248 -29.49 28.35 -11.23
N LEU A 249 -29.79 29.28 -10.33
CA LEU A 249 -30.63 30.45 -10.60
C LEU A 249 -29.94 31.46 -11.51
N LEU A 250 -28.64 31.72 -11.30
CA LEU A 250 -27.85 32.57 -12.17
C LEU A 250 -27.74 31.96 -13.57
N PHE A 251 -27.37 30.69 -13.69
CA PHE A 251 -27.22 29.99 -14.97
C PHE A 251 -28.53 29.93 -15.79
N ARG A 252 -29.69 29.90 -15.12
CA ARG A 252 -30.98 29.89 -15.80
C ARG A 252 -31.38 31.26 -16.34
N ASN A 253 -30.88 32.33 -15.72
CA ASN A 253 -31.35 33.69 -15.95
C ASN A 253 -30.32 34.62 -16.62
N TYR A 254 -29.03 34.28 -16.59
CA TYR A 254 -27.89 35.04 -17.12
C TYR A 254 -26.97 34.13 -17.93
#